data_AF-A0A2V6TTT4-F1
#
_entry.id   AF-A0A2V6TTT4-F1
#
_cell.length_a   1.000
_cell.length_b   1.000
_cell.length_c   1.000
_cell.angle_alpha   90.00
_cell.angle_beta   90.00
_cell.angle_gamma   90.00
#
_symmetry.space_group_name_H-M   'P 1'
#
loop_
_entity.id
_entity.type
_entity.pdbx_description
1 polymer ?
#
loop_
_entity_poly.entity_id
_entity_poly.type
_entity_poly.pdbx_seq_one_letter_code
_entity_poly.pdbx_strand_id
1 'polypeptide(L)'
;MDAPLYRAVVSSEGGKLQELALKYRGEKPMVIIGDLGPAGLLVSPDAGATATPVPMTVSAQNVAVTPGHTESLALAGETGGLRVRQSLRFEPDSYAIGVSVRVENPTSAPRKVTVELPWASRISWA
;
A
#
# COMPACT_ATOMS: atom_id res chain seq x y z
N MET A 1 12.29 0.22 0.33
CA MET A 1 12.43 -0.78 -0.74
C MET A 1 13.18 -0.16 -1.89
N ASP A 2 14.18 -0.88 -2.42
CA ASP A 2 14.98 -0.45 -3.56
C ASP A 2 14.82 -1.44 -4.71
N ALA A 3 14.40 -0.97 -5.88
CA ALA A 3 14.28 -1.76 -7.11
C ALA A 3 15.14 -1.14 -8.23
N PRO A 4 15.43 -1.86 -9.32
CA PRO A 4 16.25 -1.31 -10.40
C PRO A 4 15.68 -0.02 -11.01
N LEU A 5 14.36 0.08 -11.11
CA LEU A 5 13.68 1.19 -11.78
C LEU A 5 13.19 2.31 -10.84
N TYR A 6 13.11 2.06 -9.54
CA TYR A 6 12.61 3.05 -8.57
C TYR A 6 13.00 2.70 -7.13
N ARG A 7 12.88 3.67 -6.25
CA ARG A 7 12.96 3.52 -4.80
C ARG A 7 11.61 3.90 -4.19
N ALA A 8 11.18 3.17 -3.16
CA ALA A 8 9.93 3.45 -2.45
C ALA A 8 10.10 3.32 -0.93
N VAL A 9 9.42 4.17 -0.17
CA VAL A 9 9.30 4.06 1.29
C VAL A 9 7.85 3.74 1.63
N VAL A 10 7.65 2.61 2.31
CA VAL A 10 6.33 2.09 2.69
C VAL A 10 6.10 2.38 4.16
N SER A 11 4.99 3.02 4.50
CA SER A 11 4.58 3.31 5.87
C SER A 11 3.74 2.17 6.46
N SER A 12 3.80 2.02 7.78
CA SER A 12 2.88 1.19 8.57
C SER A 12 1.43 1.71 8.57
N GLU A 13 1.18 2.93 8.08
CA GLU A 13 -0.17 3.49 7.96
C GLU A 13 -0.80 3.02 6.64
N GLY A 14 -1.44 1.85 6.67
CA GLY A 14 -2.12 1.24 5.52
C GLY A 14 -1.19 0.91 4.35
N GLY A 15 0.13 0.76 4.57
CA GLY A 15 1.07 0.50 3.49
C GLY A 15 1.25 1.68 2.54
N LYS A 16 0.90 2.91 2.93
CA LYS A 16 1.03 4.07 2.05
C LYS A 16 2.49 4.32 1.66
N LEU A 17 2.71 4.68 0.41
CA LEU A 17 3.99 5.17 -0.06
C LEU A 17 4.22 6.58 0.47
N GLN A 18 5.23 6.76 1.32
CA GLN A 18 5.69 8.08 1.76
C GLN A 18 6.67 8.69 0.76
N GLU A 19 7.35 7.84 0.01
CA GLU A 19 8.23 8.23 -1.09
C GLU A 19 8.09 7.21 -2.22
N LEU A 20 8.18 7.71 -3.45
CA LEU A 20 8.36 6.93 -4.67
C LEU A 20 9.21 7.77 -5.62
N ALA A 21 10.42 7.33 -5.93
CA ALA A 21 11.33 8.02 -6.83
C ALA A 21 11.74 7.11 -7.98
N LEU A 22 11.47 7.51 -9.22
CA LEU A 22 11.87 6.75 -10.41
C LEU A 22 13.35 6.99 -10.71
N LYS A 23 14.08 5.93 -11.03
CA LYS A 23 15.47 5.97 -11.50
C LYS A 23 15.47 6.12 -13.03
N TYR A 24 15.18 7.31 -13.51
CA TYR A 24 15.12 7.60 -14.96
C TYR A 24 15.79 8.93 -15.28
N ARG A 25 17.03 8.85 -15.81
CA ARG A 25 17.91 10.01 -16.09
C ARG A 25 18.05 10.93 -14.86
N GLY A 26 18.37 10.31 -13.71
CA GLY A 26 18.29 10.93 -12.39
C GLY A 26 17.09 10.42 -11.59
N GLU A 27 16.93 10.91 -10.37
CA GLU A 27 15.77 10.58 -9.53
C GLU A 27 14.59 11.51 -9.83
N LYS A 28 13.41 10.92 -10.06
CA LYS A 28 12.16 11.66 -10.31
C LYS A 28 11.11 11.32 -9.25
N PRO A 29 10.81 12.21 -8.30
CA PRO A 29 9.82 11.96 -7.27
C PRO A 29 8.40 11.91 -7.87
N MET A 30 7.64 10.89 -7.47
CA MET A 30 6.24 10.64 -7.86
C MET A 30 5.28 10.77 -6.68
N VAL A 31 5.79 10.72 -5.46
CA VAL A 31 5.03 11.01 -4.24
C VAL A 31 5.54 12.32 -3.66
N ILE A 32 4.60 13.19 -3.30
CA ILE A 32 4.83 14.44 -2.58
C ILE A 32 3.95 14.38 -1.35
N ILE A 33 4.56 14.27 -0.17
CA ILE A 33 3.84 14.09 1.09
C ILE A 33 2.84 15.24 1.30
N GLY A 34 1.59 14.87 1.61
CA GLY A 34 0.49 15.82 1.81
C GLY A 34 -0.15 16.35 0.53
N ASP A 35 0.31 15.90 -0.64
CA ASP A 35 -0.11 16.49 -1.91
C ASP A 35 -0.46 15.48 -3.02
N LEU A 36 0.44 14.53 -3.28
CA LEU A 36 0.32 13.53 -4.34
C LEU A 36 0.80 12.19 -3.82
N GLY A 37 -0.07 11.19 -3.81
CA GLY A 37 0.29 9.84 -3.39
C GLY A 37 -0.87 9.04 -2.81
N PRO A 38 -0.62 7.78 -2.44
CA PRO A 38 -1.64 6.94 -1.84
C PRO A 38 -1.93 7.39 -0.40
N ALA A 39 -3.20 7.36 0.02
CA ALA A 39 -3.54 7.60 1.43
C ALA A 39 -3.32 6.36 2.30
N GLY A 40 -2.96 5.22 1.69
CA GLY A 40 -2.88 3.91 2.33
C GLY A 40 -4.17 3.12 2.21
N LEU A 41 -4.16 1.87 2.66
CA LEU A 41 -5.34 1.03 2.75
C LEU A 41 -6.26 1.57 3.84
N LEU A 42 -7.45 2.01 3.43
CA LEU A 42 -8.51 2.41 4.33
C LEU A 42 -9.54 1.28 4.44
N VAL A 43 -10.02 1.02 5.66
CA VAL A 43 -11.07 0.05 5.91
C VAL A 43 -12.14 0.68 6.80
N SER A 44 -13.40 0.52 6.41
CA SER A 44 -14.53 0.80 7.28
C SER A 44 -15.16 -0.52 7.73
N PRO A 45 -15.10 -0.86 9.04
CA PRO A 45 -15.61 -2.13 9.55
C PRO A 45 -17.14 -2.18 9.69
N ASP A 46 -17.81 -1.02 9.59
CA ASP A 46 -19.24 -0.85 9.76
C ASP A 46 -19.84 -0.10 8.56
N ALA A 47 -21.02 -0.54 8.11
CA ALA A 47 -21.66 0.07 6.96
C ALA A 47 -22.02 1.54 7.22
N GLY A 48 -21.48 2.45 6.41
CA GLY A 48 -21.75 3.89 6.48
C GLY A 48 -20.79 4.68 7.37
N ALA A 49 -19.87 4.02 8.08
CA ALA A 49 -18.78 4.70 8.77
C ALA A 49 -17.67 5.11 7.78
N THR A 50 -16.99 6.21 8.08
CA THR A 50 -15.82 6.68 7.30
C THR A 50 -14.68 5.65 7.38
N ALA A 51 -14.12 5.27 6.23
CA ALA A 51 -12.96 4.41 6.18
C ALA A 51 -11.72 5.12 6.76
N THR A 52 -10.95 4.44 7.59
CA THR A 52 -9.74 5.00 8.22
C THR A 52 -8.51 4.16 7.86
N PRO A 53 -7.30 4.75 7.85
CA PRO A 53 -6.09 4.00 7.57
C PRO A 53 -5.88 2.87 8.58
N VAL A 54 -5.57 1.68 8.09
CA VAL A 54 -5.31 0.53 8.97
C VAL A 54 -3.89 0.62 9.51
N PRO A 55 -3.66 0.64 10.84
CA PRO A 55 -2.32 0.50 11.40
C PRO A 55 -1.78 -0.91 11.10
N MET A 56 -0.58 -1.00 10.54
CA MET A 56 0.01 -2.25 10.09
C MET A 56 1.43 -2.46 10.62
N THR A 57 1.77 -3.73 10.84
CA THR A 57 3.15 -4.18 11.01
C THR A 57 3.71 -4.58 9.66
N VAL A 58 4.90 -4.08 9.32
CA VAL A 58 5.61 -4.39 8.07
C VAL A 58 6.58 -5.55 8.30
N SER A 59 6.60 -6.54 7.41
CA SER A 59 7.39 -7.77 7.59
C SER A 59 8.91 -7.57 7.49
N ALA A 60 9.36 -6.50 6.83
CA ALA A 60 10.77 -6.19 6.64
C ALA A 60 10.99 -4.66 6.58
N GLN A 61 12.10 -4.20 7.14
CA GLN A 61 12.49 -2.78 7.07
C GLN A 61 13.14 -2.43 5.72
N ASN A 62 13.88 -3.38 5.14
CA ASN A 62 14.58 -3.24 3.88
C ASN A 62 14.22 -4.39 2.96
N VAL A 63 13.86 -4.06 1.72
CA VAL A 63 13.61 -5.00 0.62
C VAL A 63 14.40 -4.49 -0.58
N ALA A 64 15.20 -5.36 -1.18
CA ALA A 64 16.01 -5.03 -2.35
C ALA A 64 15.61 -5.99 -3.48
N VAL A 65 15.10 -5.44 -4.58
CA VAL A 65 14.71 -6.21 -5.77
C VAL A 65 15.93 -6.29 -6.68
N THR A 66 16.32 -7.51 -7.02
CA THR A 66 17.46 -7.75 -7.92
C THR A 66 16.98 -8.16 -9.31
N PRO A 67 17.78 -7.94 -10.37
CA PRO A 67 17.41 -8.36 -11.71
C PRO A 67 16.99 -9.85 -11.76
N GLY A 68 15.90 -10.13 -12.45
CA GLY A 68 15.34 -11.49 -12.58
C GLY A 68 14.59 -12.04 -11.36
N HIS A 69 14.51 -11.30 -10.25
CA HIS A 69 13.87 -11.75 -9.02
C HIS A 69 12.77 -10.78 -8.58
N THR A 70 11.55 -11.29 -8.42
CA THR A 70 10.44 -10.56 -7.80
C THR A 70 10.54 -10.65 -6.29
N GLU A 71 10.30 -9.53 -5.60
CA GLU A 71 10.16 -9.51 -4.14
C GLU A 71 8.75 -9.15 -3.69
N SER A 72 8.43 -9.44 -2.44
CA SER A 72 7.17 -9.04 -1.82
C SER A 72 7.36 -8.54 -0.40
N LEU A 73 6.60 -7.50 -0.04
CA LEU A 73 6.52 -6.97 1.31
C LEU A 73 5.14 -7.27 1.88
N ALA A 74 5.10 -7.99 3.00
CA ALA A 74 3.86 -8.31 3.69
C ALA A 74 3.57 -7.28 4.78
N LEU A 75 2.30 -6.91 4.92
CA LEU A 75 1.79 -6.06 5.96
C LEU A 75 0.58 -6.72 6.62
N ALA A 76 0.49 -6.61 7.93
CA ALA A 76 -0.61 -7.15 8.72
C ALA A 76 -1.10 -6.14 9.74
N GLY A 77 -2.41 -5.99 9.84
CA GLY A 77 -3.06 -5.10 10.80
C GLY A 77 -4.43 -5.64 11.20
N GLU A 78 -5.04 -4.97 12.17
CA GLU A 78 -6.39 -5.29 12.63
C GLU A 78 -7.20 -3.99 12.76
N THR A 79 -8.49 -4.05 12.44
CA THR A 79 -9.40 -2.91 12.63
C THR A 79 -10.83 -3.41 12.80
N GLY A 80 -11.57 -2.85 13.77
CA GLY A 80 -12.97 -3.22 14.01
C GLY A 80 -13.23 -4.73 14.13
N GLY A 81 -12.27 -5.49 14.69
CA GLY A 81 -12.34 -6.95 14.82
C GLY A 81 -12.07 -7.74 13.52
N LEU A 82 -11.67 -7.08 12.44
CA LEU A 82 -11.23 -7.71 11.18
C LEU A 82 -9.71 -7.88 11.19
N ARG A 83 -9.23 -8.99 10.62
CA ARG A 83 -7.81 -9.18 10.31
C ARG A 83 -7.57 -8.72 8.88
N VAL A 84 -6.63 -7.81 8.70
CA VAL A 84 -6.31 -7.22 7.40
C VAL A 84 -4.87 -7.56 7.03
N ARG A 85 -4.69 -8.15 5.85
CA ARG A 85 -3.39 -8.46 5.28
C ARG A 85 -3.24 -7.78 3.94
N GLN A 86 -2.08 -7.19 3.70
CA GLN A 86 -1.70 -6.59 2.44
C GLN A 86 -0.36 -7.16 1.99
N SER A 87 -0.21 -7.41 0.70
CA SER A 87 1.06 -7.76 0.09
C SER A 87 1.36 -6.80 -1.05
N LEU A 88 2.54 -6.19 -1.01
CA LEU A 88 3.08 -5.37 -2.09
C LEU A 88 4.10 -6.21 -2.85
N ARG A 89 3.85 -6.44 -4.14
CA ARG A 89 4.71 -7.21 -5.03
C ARG A 89 5.48 -6.28 -5.95
N PHE A 90 6.78 -6.49 -6.03
CA PHE A 90 7.70 -5.65 -6.78
C PHE A 90 8.45 -6.47 -7.82
N GLU A 91 8.31 -6.10 -9.09
CA GLU A 91 9.01 -6.72 -10.21
C GLU A 91 10.23 -5.88 -10.61
N PRO A 92 11.35 -6.51 -10.99
CA PRO A 92 12.60 -5.79 -11.26
C PRO A 92 12.55 -4.91 -12.52
N ASP A 93 11.68 -5.25 -13.47
CA ASP A 93 11.56 -4.68 -14.80
C ASP A 93 10.23 -3.93 -15.02
N SER A 94 9.48 -3.67 -13.95
CA SER A 94 8.19 -2.99 -14.01
C SER A 94 8.16 -1.76 -13.10
N TYR A 95 7.41 -0.75 -13.49
CA TYR A 95 7.02 0.36 -12.60
C TYR A 95 5.74 0.06 -11.83
N ALA A 96 5.05 -1.03 -12.15
CA ALA A 96 3.84 -1.43 -11.45
C ALA A 96 4.19 -2.05 -10.09
N ILE A 97 3.46 -1.63 -9.06
CA ILE A 97 3.48 -2.25 -7.75
C ILE A 97 2.19 -3.05 -7.62
N GLY A 98 2.30 -4.37 -7.57
CA GLY A 98 1.15 -5.23 -7.34
C GLY A 98 0.66 -5.11 -5.90
N VAL A 99 -0.64 -4.92 -5.70
CA VAL A 99 -1.24 -4.86 -4.35
C VAL A 99 -2.29 -5.95 -4.23
N SER A 100 -2.10 -6.84 -3.25
CA SER A 100 -3.11 -7.83 -2.87
C SER A 100 -3.60 -7.53 -1.46
N VAL A 101 -4.93 -7.45 -1.29
CA VAL A 101 -5.56 -7.19 0.01
C VAL A 101 -6.44 -8.37 0.39
N ARG A 102 -6.35 -8.78 1.64
CA ARG A 102 -7.17 -9.84 2.24
C ARG A 102 -7.75 -9.32 3.54
N VAL A 103 -9.08 -9.30 3.62
CA VAL A 103 -9.83 -8.93 4.82
C VAL A 103 -10.55 -10.16 5.32
N GLU A 104 -10.33 -10.50 6.59
CA GLU A 104 -10.91 -11.68 7.22
C GLU A 104 -11.80 -11.26 8.39
N ASN A 105 -13.05 -11.72 8.34
CA ASN A 105 -13.96 -11.67 9.46
C ASN A 105 -13.77 -12.96 10.28
N PRO A 106 -13.22 -12.90 11.51
CA PRO A 106 -12.98 -14.09 12.32
C PRO A 106 -14.28 -14.65 12.94
N THR A 107 -15.41 -13.97 12.77
CA THR A 107 -16.72 -14.38 13.30
C THR A 107 -17.56 -15.09 12.25
N SER A 108 -18.60 -15.80 12.69
CA SER A 108 -19.58 -16.43 11.80
C SER A 108 -20.67 -15.48 11.30
N ALA A 109 -20.82 -14.30 11.91
CA ALA A 109 -21.84 -13.32 11.53
C ALA A 109 -21.40 -12.58 10.26
N PRO A 110 -22.24 -12.52 9.20
CA PRO A 110 -21.92 -11.75 8.00
C PRO A 110 -21.69 -10.27 8.32
N ARG A 111 -20.70 -9.66 7.67
CA ARG A 111 -20.37 -8.24 7.83
C ARG A 111 -20.21 -7.59 6.46
N LYS A 112 -20.76 -6.38 6.34
CA LYS A 112 -20.50 -5.50 5.21
C LYS A 112 -19.35 -4.57 5.60
N VAL A 113 -18.31 -4.55 4.78
CA VAL A 113 -17.10 -3.75 5.00
C VAL A 113 -16.79 -2.96 3.74
N THR A 114 -16.22 -1.77 3.90
CA THR A 114 -15.70 -0.97 2.78
C THR A 114 -14.18 -1.04 2.81
N VAL A 115 -13.56 -1.23 1.64
CA VAL A 115 -12.11 -1.29 1.46
C VAL A 115 -11.73 -0.31 0.36
N GLU A 116 -10.80 0.60 0.66
CA GLU A 116 -10.40 1.66 -0.27
C GLU A 116 -8.88 1.74 -0.37
N LEU A 117 -8.39 1.99 -1.58
CA LEU A 117 -6.98 2.28 -1.89
C LEU A 117 -6.92 3.62 -2.64
N PRO A 118 -7.25 4.74 -1.98
CA PRO A 118 -7.32 6.04 -2.63
C PRO A 118 -5.94 6.56 -3.00
N TRP A 119 -5.89 7.26 -4.13
CA TRP A 119 -4.72 8.01 -4.60
C TRP A 119 -5.09 9.48 -4.70
N ALA A 120 -4.47 10.32 -3.89
CA ALA A 120 -4.62 11.77 -3.99
C ALA A 120 -3.80 12.28 -5.18
N SER A 121 -4.44 13.03 -6.07
CA SER A 121 -3.78 13.77 -7.15
C SER A 121 -4.37 15.15 -7.30
N ARG A 122 -3.53 16.13 -7.66
CA ARG A 122 -3.98 17.49 -8.02
C ARG A 122 -4.72 17.55 -9.36
N ILE A 123 -4.60 16.52 -10.19
CA ILE A 123 -5.28 16.39 -11.47
C ILE A 123 -6.48 15.48 -11.27
N SER A 124 -7.69 15.98 -11.51
CA SER A 124 -8.87 15.13 -11.66
C SER A 124 -9.00 14.73 -13.12
N TRP A 125 -8.93 13.43 -13.39
CA TRP A 125 -9.28 12.90 -14.70
C TRP A 125 -10.80 12.71 -14.72
N ALA A 126 -11.49 13.57 -15.49
CA ALA A 126 -12.91 13.45 -15.79
C ALA A 126 -13.10 12.69 -17.10
#